data_AF-A0A841PKJ0-F1
#
_entry.id   AF-A0A841PKJ0-F1
#
_cell.length_a   1.000
_cell.length_b   1.000
_cell.length_c   1.000
_cell.angle_alpha   90.00
_cell.angle_beta   90.00
_cell.angle_gamma   90.00
#
_symmetry.space_group_name_H-M   'P 1'
#
loop_
_entity.id
_entity.type
_entity.pdbx_description
1 polymer ?
#
loop_
_entity_poly.entity_id
_entity_poly.type
_entity_poly.pdbx_seq_one_letter_code
_entity_poly.pdbx_strand_id
1 'polypeptide(L)'
;MITLGALHQDSSRGAICDDLRRRRAENHAALRKRLERGVAEGELPVGFDCGAAATFYATVQHGMSIQARDGASHSDLLATVAGAMAAWQTMAGTDRA
;
A
#
# COMPACT_ATOMS: atom_id res chain seq x y z
N MET A 1 7.07 -16.43 21.07
CA MET A 1 8.51 -16.78 21.06
C MET A 1 9.17 -15.89 20.02
N ILE A 2 9.85 -14.83 20.45
CA ILE A 2 10.62 -13.96 19.55
C ILE A 2 11.94 -14.68 19.30
N THR A 3 12.12 -15.28 18.12
CA THR A 3 13.43 -15.81 17.72
C THR A 3 14.33 -14.64 17.35
N LEU A 4 15.08 -14.19 18.37
CA LEU A 4 16.26 -13.35 18.26
C LEU A 4 17.35 -14.17 17.53
N GLY A 5 17.40 -14.06 16.20
CA GLY A 5 18.48 -14.59 15.36
C GLY A 5 19.49 -13.51 15.03
N ALA A 6 20.67 -13.58 15.65
CA ALA A 6 21.78 -12.66 15.49
C ALA A 6 22.56 -12.86 14.18
N LEU A 7 23.35 -11.84 13.82
CA LEU A 7 24.55 -11.89 12.95
C LEU A 7 24.32 -12.10 11.43
N HIS A 8 23.82 -11.04 10.78
CA HIS A 8 24.31 -10.68 9.44
C HIS A 8 24.43 -9.17 9.38
N GLN A 9 25.49 -8.61 9.98
CA GLN A 9 25.97 -7.29 9.62
C GLN A 9 26.96 -7.50 8.49
N ASP A 10 26.55 -7.22 7.25
CA ASP A 10 27.46 -6.95 6.15
C ASP A 10 26.68 -6.15 5.10
N SER A 11 27.30 -5.10 4.58
CA SER A 11 26.94 -4.14 3.51
C SER A 11 25.64 -4.28 2.68
N SER A 12 25.11 -5.48 2.46
CA SER A 12 23.87 -5.75 1.75
C SER A 12 22.61 -5.34 2.52
N ARG A 13 22.63 -5.23 3.86
CA ARG A 13 21.46 -4.72 4.62
C ARG A 13 21.09 -3.27 4.27
N GLY A 14 22.08 -2.40 4.11
CA GLY A 14 21.87 -1.01 3.69
C GLY A 14 21.28 -0.95 2.28
N ALA A 15 21.93 -1.63 1.33
CA ALA A 15 21.49 -1.68 -0.05
C ALA A 15 20.09 -2.32 -0.22
N ILE A 16 19.76 -3.38 0.53
CA ILE A 16 18.43 -4.00 0.52
C ILE A 16 17.39 -3.07 1.15
N CYS A 17 17.70 -2.43 2.28
CA CYS A 17 16.79 -1.46 2.90
C CYS A 17 16.52 -0.26 1.98
N ASP A 18 17.54 0.23 1.29
CA ASP A 18 17.42 1.34 0.34
C ASP A 18 16.69 0.93 -0.94
N ASP A 19 16.94 -0.28 -1.47
CA ASP A 19 16.18 -0.82 -2.60
C ASP A 19 14.70 -1.00 -2.24
N LEU A 20 14.41 -1.53 -1.05
CA LEU A 20 13.02 -1.64 -0.56
C LEU A 20 12.37 -0.27 -0.36
N ARG A 21 13.10 0.73 0.15
CA ARG A 21 12.59 2.12 0.24
C ARG A 21 12.29 2.69 -1.15
N ARG A 22 13.20 2.51 -2.10
CA ARG A 22 13.03 2.94 -3.49
C ARG A 22 11.81 2.29 -4.13
N ARG A 23 11.67 0.97 -4.02
CA ARG A 23 10.50 0.24 -4.55
C ARG A 23 9.18 0.70 -3.93
N ARG A 24 9.16 0.98 -2.62
CA ARG A 24 7.98 1.54 -1.94
C ARG A 24 7.63 2.94 -2.46
N ALA A 25 8.63 3.79 -2.66
CA ALA A 25 8.44 5.13 -3.23
C ALA A 25 7.97 5.07 -4.69
N GLU A 26 8.53 4.16 -5.49
CA GLU A 26 8.11 3.92 -6.88
C GLU A 26 6.67 3.41 -6.96
N ASN A 27 6.29 2.48 -6.08
CA ASN A 27 4.93 1.99 -6.00
C ASN A 27 3.93 3.10 -5.62
N HIS A 28 4.27 3.94 -4.64
CA HIS A 28 3.44 5.10 -4.28
C HIS A 28 3.29 6.08 -5.45
N ALA A 29 4.39 6.41 -6.12
CA ALA A 29 4.37 7.30 -7.28
C ALA A 29 3.55 6.72 -8.44
N ALA A 30 3.65 5.41 -8.68
CA ALA A 30 2.88 4.70 -9.70
C ALA A 30 1.38 4.70 -9.37
N LEU A 31 1.01 4.43 -8.11
CA LEU A 31 -0.38 4.51 -7.63
C LEU A 31 -0.93 5.91 -7.83
N ARG A 32 -0.21 6.95 -7.39
CA ARG A 32 -0.64 8.34 -7.55
C ARG A 32 -0.87 8.69 -9.02
N LYS A 33 0.09 8.36 -9.90
CA LYS A 33 -0.05 8.60 -11.36
C LYS A 33 -1.27 7.90 -11.95
N ARG A 34 -1.58 6.67 -11.53
CA ARG A 34 -2.75 5.94 -12.02
C ARG A 34 -4.06 6.62 -11.58
N LEU A 35 -4.10 7.13 -10.37
CA LEU A 35 -5.26 7.85 -9.83
C LEU A 35 -5.44 9.21 -10.52
N GLU A 36 -4.36 9.98 -10.68
CA GLU A 36 -4.38 11.24 -11.45
C GLU A 36 -4.87 11.02 -12.89
N ARG A 37 -4.42 9.92 -13.52
CA ARG A 37 -4.94 9.53 -14.83
C ARG A 37 -6.43 9.19 -14.80
N GLY A 38 -6.89 8.48 -13.78
CA GLY A 38 -8.32 8.18 -13.61
C GLY A 38 -9.17 9.44 -13.45
N VAL A 39 -8.66 10.48 -12.78
CA VAL A 39 -9.32 11.80 -12.73
C VAL A 39 -9.35 12.44 -14.12
N ALA A 40 -8.22 12.43 -14.84
CA ALA A 40 -8.14 13.01 -16.19
C ALA A 40 -9.03 12.30 -17.22
N GLU A 41 -9.21 10.98 -17.07
CA GLU A 41 -10.06 10.13 -17.91
C GLU A 41 -11.55 10.19 -17.49
N GLY A 42 -11.87 10.85 -16.38
CA GLY A 42 -13.24 10.95 -15.85
C GLY A 42 -13.74 9.70 -15.13
N GLU A 43 -12.86 8.75 -14.83
CA GLU A 43 -13.15 7.58 -13.97
C GLU A 43 -13.33 7.99 -12.51
N LEU A 44 -12.70 9.09 -12.10
CA LEU A 44 -12.71 9.61 -10.73
C LEU A 44 -13.20 11.06 -10.69
N PRO A 45 -13.80 11.51 -9.56
CA PRO A 45 -14.22 12.90 -9.41
C PRO A 45 -13.08 13.91 -9.56
N VAL A 46 -13.39 15.10 -10.08
CA VAL A 46 -12.44 16.21 -10.29
C VAL A 46 -11.77 16.72 -9.00
N GLY A 47 -12.32 16.38 -7.82
CA GLY A 47 -11.75 16.70 -6.51
C GLY A 47 -11.15 15.51 -5.76
N PHE A 48 -10.96 14.36 -6.41
CA PHE A 48 -10.42 13.18 -5.75
C PHE A 48 -8.99 13.41 -5.25
N ASP A 49 -8.76 13.18 -3.95
CA ASP A 49 -7.43 13.32 -3.37
C ASP A 49 -6.56 12.09 -3.71
N CYS A 50 -5.97 12.13 -4.90
CA CYS A 50 -5.04 11.11 -5.39
C CYS A 50 -3.87 10.87 -4.43
N GLY A 51 -3.42 11.91 -3.71
CA GLY A 51 -2.30 11.83 -2.78
C GLY A 51 -2.65 11.05 -1.52
N ALA A 52 -3.79 11.37 -0.91
CA ALA A 52 -4.31 10.65 0.26
C ALA A 52 -4.61 9.18 -0.09
N ALA A 53 -5.30 8.94 -1.20
CA ALA A 53 -5.63 7.59 -1.64
C ALA A 53 -4.37 6.75 -1.95
N ALA A 54 -3.40 7.29 -2.68
CA ALA A 54 -2.14 6.59 -2.96
C ALA A 54 -1.39 6.23 -1.65
N THR A 55 -1.38 7.14 -0.68
CA THR A 55 -0.74 6.94 0.63
C THR A 55 -1.45 5.84 1.42
N PHE A 56 -2.78 5.85 1.44
CA PHE A 56 -3.59 4.83 2.09
C PHE A 56 -3.31 3.43 1.52
N TYR A 57 -3.42 3.26 0.19
CA TYR A 57 -3.22 1.94 -0.44
C TYR A 57 -1.79 1.44 -0.36
N ALA A 58 -0.79 2.33 -0.48
CA ALA A 58 0.59 1.95 -0.25
C ALA A 58 0.77 1.43 1.19
N THR A 59 0.17 2.10 2.18
CA THR A 59 0.22 1.69 3.60
C THR A 59 -0.45 0.33 3.83
N VAL A 60 -1.63 0.11 3.24
CA VAL A 60 -2.33 -1.18 3.28
C VAL A 60 -1.43 -2.29 2.72
N GLN A 61 -0.86 -2.09 1.53
CA GLN A 61 0.02 -3.09 0.91
C GLN A 61 1.27 -3.38 1.77
N HIS A 62 1.88 -2.34 2.36
CA HIS A 62 3.01 -2.51 3.27
C HIS A 62 2.62 -3.32 4.51
N GLY A 63 1.48 -3.03 5.12
CA GLY A 63 0.94 -3.76 6.27
C GLY A 63 0.69 -5.23 5.94
N MET A 64 0.05 -5.50 4.79
CA MET A 64 -0.17 -6.86 4.29
C MET A 64 1.13 -7.64 4.10
N SER A 65 2.19 -6.99 3.62
CA SER A 65 3.51 -7.63 3.46
C SER A 65 4.12 -8.05 4.81
N ILE A 66 3.93 -7.25 5.85
CA ILE A 66 4.38 -7.58 7.21
C ILE A 66 3.55 -8.76 7.75
N GLN A 67 2.22 -8.69 7.63
CA GLN A 67 1.33 -9.76 8.08
C GLN A 67 1.62 -11.10 7.39
N ALA A 68 1.84 -11.08 6.07
CA ALA A 68 2.22 -12.27 5.31
C ALA A 68 3.54 -12.88 5.81
N ARG A 69 4.53 -12.03 6.11
CA ARG A 69 5.83 -12.47 6.68
C ARG A 69 5.65 -13.10 8.06
N ASP A 70 4.72 -12.56 8.85
CA ASP A 70 4.44 -13.02 10.20
C ASP A 70 3.48 -14.24 10.22
N GLY A 71 3.06 -14.73 9.05
CA GLY A 71 2.32 -16.00 8.89
C GLY A 71 0.82 -15.87 8.67
N ALA A 72 0.32 -14.68 8.34
CA ALA A 72 -1.10 -14.47 8.01
C ALA A 72 -1.53 -15.35 6.83
N SER A 73 -2.75 -15.91 6.93
CA SER A 73 -3.31 -16.72 5.86
C SER A 73 -3.74 -15.87 4.68
N HIS A 74 -3.91 -16.50 3.51
CA HIS A 74 -4.45 -15.82 2.33
C HIS A 74 -5.83 -15.19 2.60
N SER A 75 -6.70 -15.87 3.37
CA SER A 75 -8.00 -15.32 3.76
C SER A 75 -7.89 -14.08 4.65
N ASP A 76 -6.92 -14.02 5.56
CA ASP A 76 -6.73 -12.85 6.43
C ASP A 76 -6.26 -11.62 5.63
N LEU A 77 -5.38 -11.85 4.65
CA LEU A 77 -4.93 -10.80 3.73
C LEU A 77 -6.08 -10.32 2.84
N LEU A 78 -6.93 -11.21 2.34
CA LEU A 78 -8.12 -10.82 1.58
C LEU A 78 -9.13 -10.03 2.43
N ALA A 79 -9.28 -10.35 3.72
CA ALA A 79 -10.11 -9.56 4.62
C ALA A 79 -9.58 -8.12 4.76
N THR A 80 -8.25 -7.95 4.79
CA THR A 80 -7.62 -6.61 4.78
C THR A 80 -7.94 -5.85 3.49
N VAL A 81 -7.88 -6.51 2.34
CA VAL A 81 -8.26 -5.92 1.04
C VAL A 81 -9.73 -5.50 1.04
N ALA A 82 -10.62 -6.33 1.57
CA ALA A 82 -12.04 -6.01 1.65
C ALA A 82 -12.28 -4.71 2.44
N GLY A 83 -11.62 -4.53 3.58
CA GLY A 83 -11.68 -3.28 4.35
C GLY A 83 -11.12 -2.08 3.57
N ALA A 84 -10.00 -2.26 2.86
CA ALA A 84 -9.42 -1.21 2.03
C ALA A 84 -10.32 -0.80 0.84
N MET A 85 -11.08 -1.75 0.28
CA MET A 85 -12.07 -1.48 -0.78
C MET A 85 -13.34 -0.85 -0.23
N ALA A 86 -13.73 -1.14 1.02
CA ALA A 86 -14.81 -0.41 1.67
C ALA A 86 -14.44 1.07 1.88
N ALA A 87 -13.21 1.34 2.32
CA ALA A 87 -12.70 2.70 2.47
C ALA A 87 -12.66 3.48 1.14
N TRP A 88 -12.48 2.79 0.01
CA TRP A 88 -12.57 3.39 -1.32
C TRP A 88 -13.87 4.16 -1.52
N GLN A 89 -15.00 3.62 -1.06
CA GLN A 89 -16.31 4.23 -1.29
C GLN A 89 -16.41 5.61 -0.65
N THR A 90 -15.85 5.76 0.55
CA THR A 90 -15.75 7.04 1.25
C THR A 90 -14.77 7.98 0.57
N MET A 91 -13.61 7.49 0.13
CA MET A 91 -12.58 8.34 -0.50
C MET A 91 -12.97 8.81 -1.90
N ALA A 92 -13.60 7.95 -2.69
CA ALA A 92 -14.04 8.24 -4.05
C ALA A 92 -15.37 9.00 -4.09
N GLY A 93 -16.02 9.20 -2.95
CA GLY A 93 -17.34 9.84 -2.87
C GLY A 93 -18.42 9.08 -3.65
N THR A 94 -18.23 7.78 -3.87
CA THR A 94 -19.22 6.89 -4.47
C THR A 94 -20.35 6.54 -3.50
N ASP A 95 -20.18 6.86 -2.22
CA ASP A 95 -21.26 6.87 -1.23
C ASP A 95 -21.96 8.24 -1.25
N ARG A 96 -22.83 8.45 -2.25
CA ARG A 96 -23.91 9.44 -2.15
C ARG A 96 -25.12 8.74 -1.55
N ALA A 97 -25.24 8.82 -0.22
CA ALA A 97 -26.50 8.68 0.49
C ALA A 97 -26.92 10.06 1.03
#